data_AF-A0A0C9T4K9-F1
#
_entry.id   AF-A0A0C9T4K9-F1
#
_cell.length_a   1.000
_cell.length_b   1.000
_cell.length_c   1.000
_cell.angle_alpha   90.00
_cell.angle_beta   90.00
_cell.angle_gamma   90.00
#
_symmetry.space_group_name_H-M   'P 1'
#
loop_
_entity.id
_entity.type
_entity.pdbx_description
1 polymer ?
#
loop_
_entity_poly.entity_id
_entity_poly.type
_entity_poly.pdbx_seq_one_letter_code
_entity_poly.pdbx_strand_id
1 'polypeptide(L)'
;VPAENVQLHLPSSLSSDVRADVAGEDLVTIESRLRFAEMSDALDELRRQIQTRSFVHKFRILNITGQKRSSRTQSLIDSVQIRVVATQSRYRRARAAYLTLAVPGDWEGQFRILKDTDVVGPSGEAILDAEEADTGR
;
A
#
# COMPACT_ATOMS: atom_id res chain seq x y z
N VAL A 1 -0.90 -27.32 -18.44
CA VAL A 1 -1.35 -26.19 -17.60
C VAL A 1 -1.43 -24.97 -18.49
N PRO A 2 -2.53 -24.19 -18.50
CA PRO A 2 -2.58 -22.92 -19.22
C PRO A 2 -1.43 -22.02 -18.80
N ALA A 3 -0.89 -21.20 -19.71
CA ALA A 3 0.26 -20.36 -19.40
C ALA A 3 -0.02 -19.40 -18.22
N GLU A 4 -1.28 -18.95 -18.05
CA GLU A 4 -1.67 -18.07 -16.93
C GLU A 4 -1.64 -18.75 -15.55
N ASN A 5 -1.62 -20.08 -15.49
CA ASN A 5 -1.69 -20.85 -14.23
C ASN A 5 -0.33 -21.42 -13.81
N VAL A 6 0.73 -21.12 -14.55
CA VAL A 6 2.09 -21.51 -14.17
C VAL A 6 2.58 -20.56 -13.07
N GLN A 7 2.94 -21.12 -11.91
CA GLN A 7 3.46 -20.33 -10.81
C GLN A 7 4.81 -19.71 -11.20
N LEU A 8 4.83 -18.38 -11.27
CA LEU A 8 6.05 -17.62 -11.53
C LEU A 8 6.83 -17.46 -10.23
N HIS A 9 8.00 -18.11 -10.17
CA HIS A 9 8.95 -17.93 -9.10
C HIS A 9 9.89 -16.79 -9.44
N LEU A 10 9.99 -15.81 -8.54
CA LEU A 10 10.95 -14.72 -8.63
C LEU A 10 12.10 -15.02 -7.65
N PRO A 11 13.30 -14.48 -7.87
CA PRO A 11 14.42 -14.64 -6.94
C PRO A 11 14.05 -14.41 -5.47
N SER A 12 13.14 -13.46 -5.19
CA SER A 12 12.69 -13.16 -3.82
C SER A 12 11.87 -14.27 -3.15
N SER A 13 11.26 -15.17 -3.92
CA SER A 13 10.46 -16.30 -3.41
C SER A 13 11.25 -17.60 -3.26
N LEU A 14 12.52 -17.59 -3.65
CA LEU A 14 13.44 -18.73 -3.54
C LEU A 14 14.28 -18.64 -2.26
N SER A 15 14.71 -19.78 -1.73
CA SER A 15 15.71 -19.83 -0.66
C SER A 15 17.07 -19.34 -1.18
N SER A 16 17.96 -18.91 -0.27
CA SER A 16 19.25 -18.37 -0.67
C SER A 16 20.10 -19.34 -1.49
N ASP A 17 20.06 -20.64 -1.14
CA ASP A 17 20.82 -21.69 -1.81
C ASP A 17 20.33 -21.88 -3.26
N VAL A 18 19.02 -22.02 -3.45
CA VAL A 18 18.41 -22.19 -4.79
C VAL A 18 18.56 -20.92 -5.63
N ARG A 19 18.49 -19.75 -5.00
CA ARG A 19 18.71 -18.48 -5.69
C ARG A 19 20.14 -18.37 -6.22
N ALA A 20 21.15 -18.80 -5.46
CA ALA A 20 22.54 -18.77 -5.91
C ALA A 20 22.77 -19.68 -7.14
N ASP A 21 22.07 -20.81 -7.22
CA ASP A 21 22.19 -21.77 -8.32
C ASP A 21 21.41 -21.35 -9.58
N VAL A 22 20.22 -20.76 -9.41
CA VAL A 22 19.25 -20.55 -10.50
C VAL A 22 19.16 -19.09 -10.95
N ALA A 23 19.35 -18.14 -10.04
CA ALA A 23 19.24 -16.72 -10.35
C ALA A 23 20.64 -16.11 -10.51
N GLY A 24 20.99 -15.73 -11.74
CA GLY A 24 22.17 -14.91 -11.99
C GLY A 24 22.11 -13.57 -11.23
N GLU A 25 23.27 -13.01 -10.94
CA GLU A 25 23.42 -11.73 -10.21
C GLU A 25 22.61 -10.59 -10.86
N ASP A 26 22.56 -10.57 -12.20
CA ASP A 26 21.78 -9.60 -12.96
C ASP A 26 20.28 -9.69 -12.65
N LEU A 27 19.73 -10.91 -12.54
CA LEU A 27 18.30 -11.12 -12.28
C LEU A 27 17.92 -10.67 -10.87
N VAL A 28 18.77 -10.97 -9.88
CA VAL A 28 18.61 -10.49 -8.50
C VAL A 28 18.67 -8.97 -8.44
N THR A 29 19.59 -8.36 -9.18
CA THR A 29 19.74 -6.90 -9.26
C THR A 29 18.52 -6.24 -9.92
N ILE A 30 18.01 -6.82 -11.01
CA ILE A 30 16.81 -6.34 -11.70
C ILE A 30 15.60 -6.42 -10.77
N GLU A 31 15.38 -7.56 -10.10
CA GLU A 31 14.26 -7.67 -9.17
C GLU A 31 14.42 -6.69 -8.00
N SER A 32 15.61 -6.54 -7.44
CA SER A 32 15.86 -5.60 -6.35
C SER A 32 15.46 -4.17 -6.74
N ARG A 33 15.85 -3.72 -7.94
CA ARG A 33 15.46 -2.40 -8.47
C ARG A 33 13.94 -2.29 -8.68
N LEU A 34 13.31 -3.33 -9.19
CA LEU A 34 11.85 -3.39 -9.35
C LEU A 34 11.14 -3.24 -8.01
N ARG A 35 11.56 -4.00 -6.99
CA ARG A 35 10.96 -3.94 -5.64
C ARG A 35 11.18 -2.61 -4.95
N PHE A 36 12.34 -1.99 -5.13
CA PHE A 36 12.61 -0.64 -4.64
C PHE A 36 11.65 0.38 -5.23
N ALA A 37 11.46 0.36 -6.56
CA ALA A 37 10.49 1.22 -7.23
C ALA A 37 9.06 0.93 -6.75
N GLU A 38 8.68 -0.35 -6.64
CA GLU A 38 7.35 -0.76 -6.16
C GLU A 38 7.06 -0.26 -4.74
N MET A 39 8.05 -0.29 -3.83
CA MET A 39 7.92 0.29 -2.50
C MET A 39 7.72 1.80 -2.54
N SER A 40 8.51 2.51 -3.34
CA SER A 40 8.40 3.98 -3.50
C SER A 40 7.04 4.38 -4.04
N ASP A 41 6.61 3.76 -5.14
CA ASP A 41 5.34 4.04 -5.79
C ASP A 41 4.16 3.72 -4.88
N ALA A 42 4.23 2.61 -4.12
CA ALA A 42 3.19 2.24 -3.18
C ALA A 42 3.08 3.24 -2.02
N LEU A 43 4.20 3.75 -1.49
CA LEU A 43 4.15 4.77 -0.45
C LEU A 43 3.59 6.10 -0.98
N ASP A 44 3.97 6.50 -2.19
CA ASP A 44 3.45 7.72 -2.79
C ASP A 44 1.97 7.62 -3.10
N GLU A 45 1.52 6.45 -3.57
CA GLU A 45 0.10 6.18 -3.76
C GLU A 45 -0.67 6.19 -2.44
N LEU A 46 -0.10 5.59 -1.39
CA LEU A 46 -0.72 5.61 -0.06
C LEU A 46 -0.91 7.04 0.44
N ARG A 47 0.11 7.90 0.32
CA ARG A 47 0.03 9.32 0.68
C ARG A 47 -1.04 10.06 -0.11
N ARG A 48 -1.14 9.81 -1.43
CA ARG A 48 -2.16 10.40 -2.29
C ARG A 48 -3.58 9.99 -1.88
N GLN A 49 -3.80 8.72 -1.55
CA GLN A 49 -5.11 8.23 -1.11
C GLN A 49 -5.50 8.82 0.25
N ILE A 50 -4.55 8.89 1.19
CA ILE A 50 -4.75 9.55 2.50
C ILE A 50 -5.20 11.01 2.32
N GLN A 51 -4.46 11.79 1.51
CA GLN A 51 -4.79 13.19 1.25
C GLN A 51 -6.16 13.34 0.57
N THR A 52 -6.43 12.50 -0.43
CA THR A 52 -7.72 12.49 -1.15
C THR A 52 -8.87 12.25 -0.20
N ARG A 53 -8.76 11.27 0.70
CA ARG A 53 -9.79 10.97 1.69
C ARG A 53 -10.03 12.13 2.64
N SER A 54 -8.98 12.72 3.20
CA SER A 54 -9.12 13.88 4.10
C SER A 54 -9.75 15.07 3.39
N PHE A 55 -9.46 15.30 2.10
CA PHE A 55 -10.12 16.32 1.31
C PHE A 55 -11.61 16.03 1.11
N VAL A 56 -11.96 14.80 0.70
CA VAL A 56 -13.36 14.38 0.53
C VAL A 56 -14.14 14.47 1.85
N HIS A 57 -13.52 14.10 2.97
CA HIS A 57 -14.13 14.20 4.29
C HIS A 57 -14.41 15.66 4.69
N LYS A 58 -13.44 16.57 4.52
CA LYS A 58 -13.65 18.00 4.77
C LYS A 58 -14.73 18.58 3.85
N PHE A 59 -14.72 18.21 2.57
CA PHE A 59 -15.73 18.63 1.62
C PHE A 59 -17.13 18.15 2.02
N ARG A 60 -17.24 16.91 2.52
CA ARG A 60 -18.49 16.33 3.04
C ARG A 60 -19.09 17.18 4.15
N ILE A 61 -18.30 17.46 5.20
CA ILE A 61 -18.71 18.24 6.37
C ILE A 61 -19.24 19.62 5.96
N LEU A 62 -18.60 20.26 4.97
CA LEU A 62 -18.94 21.63 4.56
C LEU A 62 -20.12 21.74 3.58
N ASN A 63 -20.42 20.71 2.78
CA ASN A 63 -21.30 20.87 1.60
C ASN A 63 -22.50 19.91 1.51
N ILE A 64 -22.61 18.89 2.36
CA ILE A 64 -23.72 17.93 2.23
C ILE A 64 -24.95 18.38 3.02
N THR A 65 -25.93 18.91 2.29
CA THR A 65 -27.33 19.04 2.71
C THR A 65 -28.18 18.06 1.89
N GLY A 66 -28.60 16.93 2.51
CA GLY A 66 -29.56 15.96 1.94
C GLY A 66 -29.03 14.52 1.72
N GLN A 67 -29.95 13.53 1.80
CA GLN A 67 -29.66 12.08 1.83
C GLN A 67 -28.95 11.53 0.56
N LYS A 68 -29.38 11.88 -0.66
CA LYS A 68 -28.80 11.33 -1.90
C LYS A 68 -27.34 11.74 -2.14
N ARG A 69 -26.93 12.91 -1.67
CA ARG A 69 -25.52 13.35 -1.76
C ARG A 69 -24.64 12.58 -0.77
N SER A 70 -25.21 12.19 0.38
CA SER A 70 -24.51 11.38 1.39
C SER A 70 -24.08 10.01 0.83
N SER A 71 -24.95 9.28 0.14
CA SER A 71 -24.62 7.93 -0.37
C SER A 71 -23.53 7.93 -1.44
N ARG A 72 -23.50 8.93 -2.34
CA ARG A 72 -22.44 9.07 -3.35
C ARG A 72 -21.09 9.42 -2.72
N THR A 73 -21.09 10.22 -1.66
CA THR A 73 -19.86 10.54 -0.94
C THR A 73 -19.36 9.33 -0.15
N GLN A 74 -20.25 8.54 0.44
CA GLN A 74 -19.89 7.30 1.13
C GLN A 74 -19.23 6.30 0.17
N SER A 75 -19.81 6.07 -1.01
CA SER A 75 -19.21 5.13 -1.98
C SER A 75 -17.83 5.56 -2.48
N LEU A 76 -17.56 6.88 -2.53
CA LEU A 76 -16.22 7.41 -2.81
C LEU A 76 -15.25 7.14 -1.66
N ILE A 77 -15.68 7.30 -0.41
CA ILE A 77 -14.87 7.00 0.78
C ILE A 77 -14.51 5.50 0.80
N ASP A 78 -15.50 4.63 0.60
CA ASP A 78 -15.31 3.18 0.55
C ASP A 78 -14.32 2.77 -0.56
N SER A 79 -14.46 3.38 -1.74
CA SER A 79 -13.56 3.13 -2.86
C SER A 79 -12.12 3.55 -2.56
N VAL A 80 -11.92 4.67 -1.86
CA VAL A 80 -10.60 5.10 -1.42
C VAL A 80 -10.05 4.16 -0.35
N GLN A 81 -10.88 3.68 0.58
CA GLN A 81 -10.48 2.74 1.62
C GLN A 81 -9.99 1.40 1.03
N ILE A 82 -10.71 0.86 0.05
CA ILE A 82 -10.29 -0.37 -0.66
C ILE A 82 -8.91 -0.17 -1.31
N ARG A 83 -8.66 1.00 -1.92
CA ARG A 83 -7.36 1.34 -2.52
C ARG A 83 -6.26 1.47 -1.48
N VAL A 84 -6.53 2.07 -0.33
CA VAL A 84 -5.58 2.17 0.79
C VAL A 84 -5.13 0.79 1.22
N VAL A 85 -6.07 -0.13 1.51
CA VAL A 85 -5.75 -1.50 1.95
C VAL A 85 -4.97 -2.28 0.89
N ALA A 86 -5.36 -2.16 -0.38
CA ALA A 86 -4.65 -2.78 -1.50
C ALA A 86 -3.20 -2.26 -1.61
N THR A 87 -3.01 -0.95 -1.48
CA THR A 87 -1.69 -0.31 -1.55
C THR A 87 -0.81 -0.64 -0.34
N GLN A 88 -1.37 -0.70 0.87
CA GLN A 88 -0.65 -1.18 2.06
C GLN A 88 -0.14 -2.61 1.86
N SER A 89 -1.00 -3.49 1.33
CA SER A 89 -0.65 -4.88 1.05
C SER A 89 0.43 -4.98 -0.02
N ARG A 90 0.36 -4.15 -1.06
CA ARG A 90 1.41 -4.05 -2.10
C ARG A 90 2.74 -3.63 -1.49
N TYR A 91 2.76 -2.57 -0.69
CA TYR A 91 3.97 -2.10 0.00
C TYR A 91 4.58 -3.18 0.89
N ARG A 92 3.77 -3.82 1.75
CA ARG A 92 4.24 -4.88 2.66
C ARG A 92 4.84 -6.06 1.89
N ARG A 93 4.22 -6.48 0.78
CA ARG A 93 4.72 -7.55 -0.07
C ARG A 93 6.04 -7.17 -0.76
N ALA A 94 6.11 -5.97 -1.35
CA ALA A 94 7.31 -5.48 -2.01
C ALA A 94 8.48 -5.36 -1.03
N ARG A 95 8.22 -4.85 0.20
CA ARG A 95 9.22 -4.76 1.26
C ARG A 95 9.71 -6.13 1.73
N ALA A 96 8.81 -7.09 1.92
CA ALA A 96 9.19 -8.45 2.29
C ALA A 96 10.07 -9.09 1.21
N ALA A 97 9.73 -8.91 -0.08
CA ALA A 97 10.52 -9.40 -1.19
C ALA A 97 11.88 -8.69 -1.30
N TYR A 98 11.93 -7.37 -1.09
CA TYR A 98 13.19 -6.64 -1.12
C TYR A 98 14.12 -7.06 0.02
N LEU A 99 13.58 -7.31 1.21
CA LEU A 99 14.33 -7.76 2.38
C LEU A 99 15.05 -9.11 2.16
N THR A 100 14.51 -10.00 1.30
CA THR A 100 15.17 -11.28 1.00
C THR A 100 16.31 -11.15 -0.01
N LEU A 101 16.36 -10.05 -0.76
CA LEU A 101 17.34 -9.79 -1.82
C LEU A 101 18.41 -8.79 -1.42
N ALA A 102 18.05 -7.81 -0.59
CA ALA A 102 18.91 -6.67 -0.27
C ALA A 102 19.85 -6.98 0.90
N VAL A 103 21.06 -6.43 0.80
CA VAL A 103 21.97 -6.32 1.94
C VAL A 103 21.40 -5.26 2.91
N PRO A 104 21.49 -5.47 4.23
CA PRO A 104 21.10 -4.44 5.21
C PRO A 104 21.80 -3.11 4.94
N GLY A 105 21.07 -2.00 5.06
CA GLY A 105 21.61 -0.67 4.78
C GLY A 105 20.60 0.46 4.97
N ASP A 106 20.94 1.64 4.47
CA ASP A 106 20.18 2.89 4.69
C ASP A 106 18.73 2.85 4.23
N TRP A 107 18.39 1.93 3.32
CA TRP A 107 17.03 1.75 2.79
C TRP A 107 16.02 1.38 3.89
N GLU A 108 16.45 0.74 4.99
CA GLU A 108 15.55 0.39 6.11
C GLU A 108 15.00 1.64 6.82
N GLY A 109 15.79 2.71 6.85
CA GLY A 109 15.38 4.00 7.40
C GLY A 109 14.34 4.71 6.53
N GLN A 110 14.47 4.56 5.21
CA GLN A 110 13.58 5.14 4.21
C GLN A 110 12.28 4.34 4.07
N PHE A 111 12.36 3.00 4.05
CA PHE A 111 11.24 2.08 3.86
C PHE A 111 10.96 1.28 5.13
N ARG A 112 10.33 1.96 6.09
CA ARG A 112 10.00 1.40 7.41
C ARG A 112 8.86 0.38 7.33
N ILE A 113 8.74 -0.44 8.35
CA ILE A 113 7.56 -1.33 8.51
C ILE A 113 6.33 -0.44 8.63
N LEU A 114 5.35 -0.66 7.75
CA LEU A 114 4.08 0.06 7.73
C LEU A 114 3.07 -0.64 8.64
N LYS A 115 2.80 -0.05 9.80
CA LYS A 115 1.74 -0.49 10.72
C LYS A 115 0.40 0.11 10.29
N ASP A 116 -0.70 -0.51 10.72
CA ASP A 116 -2.03 0.05 10.43
C ASP A 116 -2.24 1.40 11.12
N THR A 117 -1.60 1.61 12.28
CA THR A 117 -1.58 2.86 13.03
C THR A 117 -0.87 4.01 12.30
N ASP A 118 -0.05 3.71 11.29
CA ASP A 118 0.69 4.74 10.54
C ASP A 118 -0.18 5.39 9.45
N VAL A 119 -1.36 4.81 9.16
CA VAL A 119 -2.31 5.31 8.16
C VAL A 119 -3.26 6.31 8.81
N VAL A 120 -2.72 7.50 9.07
CA VAL A 120 -3.45 8.62 9.67
C VAL A 120 -3.57 9.78 8.68
N GLY A 121 -4.66 10.53 8.80
CA GLY A 121 -4.89 11.74 8.02
C GLY A 121 -3.88 12.84 8.38
N PRO A 122 -3.74 13.88 7.54
CA PRO A 122 -2.82 15.00 7.81
C PRO A 122 -3.11 15.73 9.13
N SER A 123 -4.35 15.66 9.64
CA SER A 123 -4.78 16.19 10.93
C SER A 123 -4.51 15.26 12.12
N GLY A 124 -3.94 14.08 11.90
CA GLY A 124 -3.74 13.05 12.93
C GLY A 124 -4.97 12.19 13.21
N GLU A 125 -6.07 12.38 12.47
CA GLU A 125 -7.26 11.54 12.56
C GLU A 125 -6.97 10.14 12.00
N ALA A 126 -7.24 9.09 12.79
CA ALA A 126 -7.12 7.72 12.33
C ALA A 126 -8.11 7.50 11.18
N ILE A 127 -7.57 7.10 10.02
CA ILE A 127 -8.37 6.89 8.82
C ILE A 127 -9.26 5.67 8.98
N LEU A 128 -8.86 4.71 9.81
CA LEU A 128 -9.61 3.47 9.99
C LEU A 128 -10.82 3.63 10.93
N ASP A 129 -10.83 4.66 11.80
CA ASP A 129 -11.79 4.74 12.93
C ASP A 129 -12.85 5.85 12.77
N ALA A 130 -12.77 6.66 11.73
CA ALA A 130 -13.58 7.88 11.61
C ALA A 130 -15.08 7.67 11.25
N GLU A 131 -15.53 6.43 11.04
CA GLU A 131 -16.91 6.14 10.61
C GLU A 131 -17.88 5.81 11.75
N GLU A 132 -17.38 5.39 12.92
CA GLU A 132 -18.27 5.08 14.07
C GLU A 132 -18.85 6.32 14.76
N ALA A 133 -18.24 7.50 14.62
CA ALA A 133 -18.69 8.70 15.32
C ALA A 133 -19.87 9.43 14.64
N ASP A 134 -20.15 9.18 13.36
CA ASP A 134 -21.13 9.97 12.57
C ASP A 134 -22.50 9.27 12.42
N THR A 135 -22.61 7.99 12.80
CA THR A 135 -23.89 7.25 12.74
C THR A 135 -24.74 7.44 14.01
N GLY A 136 -24.20 8.10 15.04
CA GLY A 136 -24.79 8.23 16.37
C GLY A 136 -25.51 9.54 16.70
N ARG A 137 -26.01 10.30 15.72
CA ARG A 137 -26.72 11.57 16.00
C ARG A 137 -27.99 11.76 15.19
#